data_AF-A0A2D7JAU2-F1
#
_entry.id   AF-A0A2D7JAU2-F1
#
_cell.length_a   1.000
_cell.length_b   1.000
_cell.length_c   1.000
_cell.angle_alpha   90.00
_cell.angle_beta   90.00
_cell.angle_gamma   90.00
#
_symmetry.space_group_name_H-M   'P 1'
#
loop_
_entity.id
_entity.type
_entity.pdbx_description
1 polymer ?
#
loop_
_entity_poly.entity_id
_entity_poly.type
_entity_poly.pdbx_seq_one_letter_code
_entity_poly.pdbx_strand_id
1 'polypeptide(L)'
;MIPASQNNITRLKYWLPRIRIESNEKVLPAFKKTFNYHPDAIFLVTDGFLSDENEFMLALRRHYHHKQKTKIHTVGISTFGHGLEVLKTIADLTGGTFKAIP
;
A
#
# COMPACT_ATOMS: atom_id res chain seq x y z
N MET A 1 6.64 13.32 11.27
CA MET A 1 5.27 13.02 10.80
C MET A 1 4.43 14.29 10.84
N ILE A 2 3.45 14.43 9.94
CA ILE A 2 2.53 15.58 9.92
C ILE A 2 1.28 15.19 10.72
N PRO A 3 0.84 15.97 11.72
CA PRO A 3 -0.34 15.62 12.53
C PRO A 3 -1.62 15.69 11.69
N ALA A 4 -2.58 14.80 11.98
CA ALA A 4 -3.90 14.78 11.37
C ALA A 4 -4.83 15.90 11.91
N SER A 5 -4.33 17.14 11.98
CA SER A 5 -5.12 18.30 12.34
C SER A 5 -6.13 18.62 11.23
N GLN A 6 -7.23 19.30 11.58
CA GLN A 6 -8.25 19.70 10.61
C GLN A 6 -7.65 20.47 9.42
N ASN A 7 -6.66 21.33 9.69
CA ASN A 7 -5.98 22.10 8.64
C ASN A 7 -5.21 21.18 7.66
N ASN A 8 -4.46 20.20 8.17
CA ASN A 8 -3.69 19.28 7.33
C ASN A 8 -4.61 18.34 6.53
N ILE A 9 -5.71 17.90 7.13
CA ILE A 9 -6.74 17.10 6.44
C ILE A 9 -7.37 17.92 5.30
N THR A 10 -7.75 19.17 5.55
CA THR A 10 -8.31 20.06 4.53
C THR A 10 -7.32 20.26 3.39
N ARG A 11 -6.04 20.52 3.68
CA ARG A 11 -4.99 20.65 2.65
C ARG A 11 -4.83 19.38 1.82
N LEU A 12 -4.84 18.20 2.45
CA LEU A 12 -4.78 16.92 1.76
C LEU A 12 -5.99 16.74 0.82
N LYS A 13 -7.20 17.03 1.30
CA LYS A 13 -8.44 16.97 0.49
C LYS A 13 -8.41 17.90 -0.72
N TYR A 14 -7.78 19.07 -0.61
CA TYR A 14 -7.60 19.98 -1.76
C TYR A 14 -6.51 19.52 -2.74
N TRP A 15 -5.54 18.73 -2.27
CA TRP A 15 -4.44 18.23 -3.09
C TRP A 15 -4.79 16.93 -3.82
N LEU A 16 -5.49 15.99 -3.17
CA LEU A 16 -5.84 14.67 -3.71
C LEU A 16 -6.47 14.71 -5.12
N PRO A 17 -7.45 15.59 -5.44
CA PRO A 17 -8.07 15.64 -6.77
C PRO A 17 -7.12 16.07 -7.89
N ARG A 18 -5.92 16.58 -7.55
CA ARG A 18 -4.91 17.04 -8.52
C ARG A 18 -3.96 15.92 -8.94
N ILE A 19 -4.04 14.75 -8.30
CA ILE A 19 -3.24 13.57 -8.68
C ILE A 19 -3.68 13.13 -10.08
N ARG A 20 -2.70 12.93 -10.95
CA ARG A 20 -2.90 12.34 -12.27
C ARG A 20 -2.31 10.94 -12.28
N ILE A 21 -2.97 10.04 -13.01
CA ILE A 21 -2.46 8.70 -13.26
C ILE A 21 -1.30 8.83 -14.24
N GLU A 22 -0.16 8.26 -13.86
CA GLU A 22 0.98 8.07 -14.76
C GLU A 22 1.10 6.58 -15.08
N SER A 23 1.54 6.25 -16.30
CA SER A 23 1.80 4.87 -16.67
C SER A 23 3.08 4.36 -16.01
N ASN A 24 3.23 3.03 -15.94
CA ASN A 24 4.43 2.33 -15.42
C ASN A 24 4.49 2.24 -13.88
N GLU A 25 3.42 1.72 -13.27
CA GLU A 25 3.26 1.55 -11.83
C GLU A 25 4.26 0.55 -11.23
N LYS A 26 5.34 1.07 -10.64
CA LYS A 26 6.26 0.29 -9.80
C LYS A 26 5.94 0.54 -8.33
N VAL A 27 5.52 -0.48 -7.62
CA VAL A 27 5.13 -0.38 -6.20
C VAL A 27 6.34 -0.49 -5.28
N LEU A 28 7.40 -1.20 -5.66
CA LEU A 28 8.59 -1.38 -4.84
C LEU A 28 9.30 -0.04 -4.48
N PRO A 29 9.49 0.94 -5.39
CA PRO A 29 10.08 2.22 -5.02
C PRO A 29 9.23 3.01 -4.02
N ALA A 30 7.91 3.03 -4.22
CA ALA A 30 6.97 3.68 -3.31
C ALA A 30 7.02 3.01 -1.92
N PHE A 31 7.01 1.68 -1.90
CA PHE A 31 7.13 0.87 -0.70
C PHE A 31 8.41 1.19 0.08
N LYS A 32 9.58 1.12 -0.55
CA LYS A 32 10.87 1.47 0.09
C LYS A 32 10.87 2.87 0.71
N LYS A 33 10.31 3.85 0.01
CA LYS A 33 10.19 5.22 0.51
C LYS A 33 9.26 5.29 1.73
N THR A 34 8.15 4.56 1.71
CA THR A 34 7.17 4.53 2.81
C THR A 34 7.77 4.00 4.11
N PHE A 35 8.58 2.94 4.08
CA PHE A 35 9.20 2.40 5.30
C PHE A 35 10.19 3.34 5.98
N ASN A 36 10.79 4.27 5.24
CA ASN A 36 11.67 5.28 5.84
C ASN A 36 10.91 6.22 6.80
N TYR A 37 9.58 6.31 6.68
CA TYR A 37 8.74 7.04 7.63
C TYR A 37 8.41 6.25 8.91
N HIS A 38 8.83 4.99 9.01
CA HIS A 38 8.56 4.08 10.14
C HIS A 38 7.08 4.04 10.56
N PRO A 39 6.15 3.80 9.61
CA PRO A 39 4.72 3.82 9.92
C PRO A 39 4.30 2.60 10.76
N ASP A 40 3.36 2.79 11.68
CA ASP A 40 2.70 1.67 12.37
C ASP A 40 1.78 0.88 11.43
N ALA A 41 1.19 1.55 10.44
CA ALA A 41 0.28 0.96 9.47
C ALA A 41 0.39 1.63 8.09
N ILE A 42 0.18 0.84 7.04
CA ILE A 42 0.10 1.27 5.65
C ILE A 42 -1.25 0.81 5.09
N PHE A 43 -1.93 1.67 4.35
CA PHE A 43 -3.11 1.31 3.55
C PHE A 43 -2.72 1.34 2.07
N LEU A 44 -2.73 0.17 1.43
CA LEU A 44 -2.47 0.01 0.00
C LEU A 44 -3.81 -0.11 -0.73
N VAL A 45 -4.05 0.79 -1.69
CA VAL A 45 -5.27 0.83 -2.49
C VAL A 45 -4.87 0.70 -3.96
N THR A 46 -5.38 -0.31 -4.65
CA THR A 46 -5.06 -0.61 -6.06
C THR A 46 -6.14 -1.51 -6.67
N ASP A 47 -6.19 -1.59 -8.00
CA ASP A 47 -6.99 -2.58 -8.74
C ASP A 47 -6.38 -3.99 -8.69
N GLY A 48 -5.17 -4.14 -8.14
CA GLY A 48 -4.48 -5.42 -7.95
C GLY A 48 -3.43 -5.74 -9.00
N PHE A 49 -3.20 -4.87 -10.00
CA PHE A 49 -2.08 -5.02 -10.92
C PHE A 49 -0.80 -4.43 -10.33
N LEU A 50 0.24 -5.25 -10.14
CA LEU A 50 1.55 -4.82 -9.66
C LEU A 50 2.62 -5.21 -10.70
N SER A 51 3.14 -4.25 -11.46
CA SER A 51 4.10 -4.56 -12.54
C SER A 51 5.43 -5.16 -12.05
N ASP A 52 5.77 -4.91 -10.78
CA ASP A 52 6.95 -5.42 -10.08
C ASP A 52 6.58 -6.35 -8.91
N GLU A 53 5.50 -7.13 -9.06
CA GLU A 53 4.94 -8.03 -8.03
C GLU A 53 6.01 -8.93 -7.39
N ASN A 54 6.83 -9.63 -8.19
CA ASN A 54 7.80 -10.59 -7.68
C ASN A 54 8.88 -9.93 -6.82
N GLU A 55 9.47 -8.85 -7.33
CA GLU A 55 10.48 -8.08 -6.62
C GLU A 55 9.91 -7.43 -5.36
N PHE A 56 8.67 -6.93 -5.45
CA PHE A 56 7.93 -6.38 -4.32
C PHE A 56 7.71 -7.43 -3.23
N MET A 57 7.18 -8.60 -3.57
CA MET A 57 6.90 -9.67 -2.61
C MET A 57 8.18 -10.22 -1.96
N LEU A 58 9.27 -10.32 -2.73
CA LEU A 58 10.59 -10.69 -2.18
C LEU A 58 11.11 -9.64 -1.19
N ALA A 59 10.99 -8.35 -1.53
CA ALA A 59 11.40 -7.26 -0.65
C ALA A 59 10.53 -7.22 0.63
N LEU A 60 9.22 -7.39 0.50
CA LEU A 60 8.27 -7.45 1.60
C LEU A 60 8.62 -8.58 2.58
N ARG A 61 8.83 -9.80 2.07
CA ARG A 61 9.21 -10.95 2.91
C ARG A 61 10.51 -10.69 3.67
N ARG A 62 11.56 -10.22 2.98
CA ARG A 62 12.84 -9.88 3.62
C ARG A 62 12.66 -8.84 4.72
N HIS A 63 11.88 -7.80 4.45
CA HIS A 63 11.63 -6.73 5.40
C HIS A 63 10.97 -7.21 6.70
N TYR A 64 9.97 -8.10 6.59
CA TYR A 64 9.24 -8.63 7.77
C TYR A 64 9.98 -9.74 8.51
N HIS A 65 10.89 -10.46 7.84
CA HIS A 65 11.82 -11.37 8.54
C HIS A 65 12.74 -10.63 9.53
N HIS A 66 12.96 -9.32 9.36
CA HIS A 66 13.85 -8.51 10.20
C HIS A 66 13.14 -7.69 11.31
N LYS A 67 11.95 -8.13 11.75
CA LYS A 67 11.22 -7.61 12.95
C LYS A 67 10.54 -6.23 12.82
N GLN A 68 10.33 -5.65 11.64
CA GLN A 68 9.45 -4.47 11.54
C GLN A 68 7.98 -4.86 11.73
N LYS A 69 7.26 -4.07 12.54
CA LYS A 69 5.89 -4.34 13.01
C LYS A 69 4.79 -3.61 12.22
N THR A 70 5.15 -2.90 11.16
CA THR A 70 4.17 -2.18 10.33
C THR A 70 3.08 -3.16 9.90
N LYS A 71 1.82 -2.75 9.89
CA LYS A 71 0.72 -3.57 9.35
C LYS A 71 0.35 -3.05 7.98
N ILE A 72 0.19 -3.92 6.99
CA ILE A 72 -0.27 -3.49 5.65
C ILE A 72 -1.71 -3.94 5.46
N HIS A 73 -2.61 -2.97 5.46
CA HIS A 73 -4.00 -3.17 5.08
C HIS A 73 -4.15 -2.95 3.58
N THR A 74 -4.81 -3.88 2.88
CA THR A 74 -4.97 -3.83 1.43
C THR A 74 -6.44 -3.65 1.06
N VAL A 75 -6.69 -2.78 0.07
CA VAL A 75 -8.01 -2.49 -0.48
C VAL A 75 -7.96 -2.67 -1.99
N GLY A 76 -8.67 -3.69 -2.49
CA GLY A 76 -8.80 -3.95 -3.93
C GLY A 76 -10.01 -3.24 -4.51
N ILE A 77 -9.84 -2.47 -5.59
CA ILE A 77 -10.94 -1.78 -6.31
C ILE A 77 -11.43 -2.60 -7.54
N SER A 78 -10.79 -3.74 -7.84
CA SER A 78 -11.20 -4.62 -8.95
C SER A 78 -12.08 -5.77 -8.48
N THR A 79 -12.92 -6.27 -9.38
CA THR A 79 -13.98 -7.23 -9.06
C THR A 79 -13.47 -8.66 -8.87
N PHE A 80 -12.47 -9.16 -9.61
CA PHE A 80 -11.98 -10.56 -9.46
C PHE A 80 -10.55 -10.78 -9.99
N GLY A 81 -9.86 -11.82 -9.52
CA GLY A 81 -8.63 -12.37 -10.13
C GLY A 81 -7.37 -12.39 -9.25
N HIS A 82 -6.23 -12.77 -9.86
CA HIS A 82 -4.90 -12.92 -9.24
C HIS A 82 -4.49 -11.72 -8.38
N GLY A 83 -4.81 -10.50 -8.82
CA GLY A 83 -4.48 -9.28 -8.08
C GLY A 83 -5.09 -9.23 -6.67
N LEU A 84 -6.30 -9.75 -6.47
CA LEU A 84 -6.91 -9.80 -5.13
C LEU A 84 -6.20 -10.81 -4.22
N GLU A 85 -5.74 -11.94 -4.77
CA GLU A 85 -4.99 -12.95 -4.02
C GLU A 85 -3.64 -12.41 -3.55
N VAL A 86 -2.96 -11.64 -4.41
CA VAL A 86 -1.71 -10.95 -4.07
C VAL A 86 -1.96 -9.94 -2.94
N LEU A 87 -3.00 -9.11 -3.05
CA LEU A 87 -3.37 -8.14 -2.00
C LEU A 87 -3.72 -8.82 -0.68
N LYS A 88 -4.42 -9.95 -0.71
CA LYS A 88 -4.72 -10.75 0.48
C LYS A 88 -3.43 -11.30 1.10
N THR A 89 -2.54 -11.86 0.28
CA THR A 89 -1.25 -12.39 0.72
C THR A 89 -0.40 -11.32 1.41
N ILE A 90 -0.38 -10.09 0.88
CA ILE A 90 0.32 -8.96 1.50
C ILE A 90 -0.24 -8.64 2.89
N ALA A 91 -1.57 -8.57 3.02
CA ALA A 91 -2.20 -8.30 4.31
C ALA A 91 -1.90 -9.41 5.33
N ASP A 92 -2.03 -10.67 4.92
CA ASP A 92 -1.79 -11.83 5.79
C ASP A 92 -0.33 -11.90 6.27
N LEU A 93 0.64 -11.66 5.39
CA LEU A 93 2.07 -11.65 5.73
C LEU A 93 2.45 -10.59 6.76
N THR A 94 1.67 -9.52 6.86
CA THR A 94 1.98 -8.34 7.70
C THR A 94 1.04 -8.19 8.88
N GLY A 95 0.10 -9.14 9.07
CA GLY A 95 -0.93 -9.05 10.10
C GLY A 95 -1.89 -7.88 9.92
N GLY A 96 -2.07 -7.42 8.68
CA GLY A 96 -3.05 -6.41 8.29
C GLY A 96 -4.41 -7.01 7.95
N THR A 97 -5.22 -6.28 7.18
CA THR A 97 -6.55 -6.73 6.73
C THR A 97 -6.73 -6.48 5.25
N PHE A 98 -7.39 -7.40 4.56
CA PHE A 98 -7.80 -7.25 3.16
C PHE A 98 -9.28 -6.89 3.05
N LYS A 99 -9.62 -5.95 2.15
CA LYS A 99 -10.99 -5.62 1.77
C LYS A 99 -11.11 -5.46 0.25
N ALA A 100 -12.06 -6.14 -0.36
CA ALA A 100 -12.48 -5.84 -1.74
C ALA A 100 -13.59 -4.79 -1.72
N ILE A 101 -13.51 -3.81 -2.61
CA ILE A 101 -14.59 -2.85 -2.90
C ILE A 101 -15.12 -3.19 -4.29
N PRO A 102 -16.39 -3.60 -4.41
CA PRO A 102 -17.02 -3.93 -5.69
C PRO A 102 -17.28 -2.69 -6.56
#